data_AF-D8FAP9-F1
#
_entry.id   AF-D8FAP9-F1
#
_cell.length_a   1.000
_cell.length_b   1.000
_cell.length_c   1.000
_cell.angle_alpha   90.00
_cell.angle_beta   90.00
_cell.angle_gamma   90.00
#
_symmetry.space_group_name_H-M   'P 1'
#
loop_
_entity.id
_entity.type
_entity.pdbx_description
1 polymer ?
#
loop_
_entity_poly.entity_id
_entity_poly.type
_entity_poly.pdbx_seq_one_letter_code
_entity_poly.pdbx_strand_id
1 'polypeptide(L)' 'MKKLRVKAAIDVEEKIIDLEEAKDWDFGDPHALVVVDRKLARSYEELVDIVSSDRLKDKEIIEINFMMTCTGG' A
#
# COMPACT_ATOMS: atom_id res chain seq x y z
N MET A 1 13.34 10.46 0.00
CA MET A 1 12.78 9.09 -0.02
C MET A 1 11.34 9.17 0.45
N LYS A 2 10.40 8.53 -0.24
CA LYS A 2 8.99 8.53 0.16
C LYS A 2 8.74 7.46 1.21
N LYS A 3 7.93 7.79 2.21
CA LYS A 3 7.52 6.88 3.27
C LYS A 3 6.08 6.45 3.07
N LEU A 4 5.79 5.19 3.36
CA LEU A 4 4.48 4.59 3.31
C LEU A 4 3.98 4.41 4.73
N ARG A 5 2.84 5.02 5.05
CA ARG A 5 2.12 4.79 6.30
C ARG A 5 1.08 3.70 6.05
N VAL A 6 1.34 2.51 6.56
CA VAL A 6 0.51 1.33 6.37
C VAL A 6 -0.52 1.26 7.48
N LYS A 7 -1.80 1.36 7.09
CA LYS A 7 -2.96 1.11 7.95
C LYS A 7 -3.53 -0.26 7.59
N ALA A 8 -3.42 -1.22 8.49
CA ALA A 8 -4.09 -2.50 8.35
C ALA A 8 -5.57 -2.35 8.73
N ALA A 9 -6.47 -3.00 7.99
CA ALA A 9 -7.91 -2.93 8.24
C ALA A 9 -8.37 -3.51 9.60
N ILE A 10 -7.50 -4.27 10.29
CA ILE A 10 -7.85 -5.04 11.49
C ILE A 10 -6.83 -4.75 12.60
N ASP A 11 -6.96 -3.63 13.33
CA ASP A 11 -6.30 -3.33 14.62
C ASP A 11 -4.80 -3.69 14.77
N VAL A 12 -4.03 -3.72 13.67
CA VAL A 12 -2.59 -3.92 13.71
C VAL A 12 -1.90 -2.57 13.66
N GLU A 13 -0.88 -2.41 14.51
CA GLU A 13 -0.06 -1.20 14.66
C GLU A 13 0.21 -0.51 13.31
N GLU A 14 -0.09 0.79 13.24
CA GLU A 14 0.29 1.62 12.10
C GLU A 14 1.82 1.54 11.92
N LYS A 15 2.27 1.02 10.79
CA LYS A 15 3.71 0.93 10.48
C LYS A 15 4.07 1.98 9.43
N ILE A 16 5.15 2.71 9.68
CA ILE A 16 5.78 3.56 8.66
C ILE A 16 6.97 2.79 8.12
N ILE A 17 6.97 2.53 6.82
CA ILE A 17 8.07 1.88 6.09
C ILE A 17 8.54 2.77 4.95
N ASP A 18 9.75 2.53 4.44
CA ASP A 18 10.19 3.18 3.20
C ASP A 18 9.54 2.52 1.98
N LEU A 19 9.36 3.27 0.89
CA LEU A 19 8.81 2.74 -0.36
C LEU A 19 9.59 1.51 -0.87
N GLU A 20 10.91 1.49 -0.69
CA GLU A 20 11.74 0.36 -1.11
C GLU A 20 11.45 -0.94 -0.35
N GLU A 21 11.04 -0.85 0.93
CA GLU A 21 10.65 -2.04 1.71
C GLU A 21 9.37 -2.69 1.16
N ALA A 22 8.54 -1.96 0.42
CA ALA A 22 7.36 -2.51 -0.22
C ALA A 22 7.69 -3.40 -1.43
N LYS A 23 8.95 -3.45 -1.88
CA LYS A 23 9.37 -4.35 -2.97
C LYS A 23 9.28 -5.82 -2.58
N ASP A 24 9.45 -6.12 -1.28
CA ASP A 24 9.37 -7.46 -0.72
C ASP A 24 7.94 -7.88 -0.36
N TRP A 25 6.94 -7.04 -0.64
CA TRP A 25 5.54 -7.37 -0.39
C TRP A 25 5.01 -8.38 -1.41
N ASP A 26 4.19 -9.31 -0.93
CA ASP A 26 3.47 -10.24 -1.80
C ASP A 26 2.18 -9.60 -2.33
N PHE A 27 2.29 -8.90 -3.47
CA PHE A 27 1.13 -8.37 -4.18
C PHE A 27 0.30 -9.44 -4.90
N GLY A 28 0.80 -10.68 -4.97
CA GLY A 28 0.13 -11.80 -5.60
C GLY A 28 -0.84 -12.54 -4.66
N ASP A 29 -0.79 -12.26 -3.35
CA ASP A 29 -1.69 -12.86 -2.38
C ASP A 29 -3.16 -12.44 -2.64
N PRO A 30 -4.05 -13.38 -3.02
CA PRO A 30 -5.46 -13.08 -3.25
C PRO A 30 -6.20 -12.65 -1.97
N HIS A 31 -5.59 -12.87 -0.81
CA HIS A 31 -6.10 -12.45 0.48
C HIS A 31 -5.59 -11.09 0.94
N ALA A 32 -4.66 -10.45 0.22
CA ALA A 32 -4.14 -9.14 0.57
C ALA A 32 -4.40 -8.11 -0.55
N LEU A 33 -4.96 -6.96 -0.18
CA LEU A 33 -5.17 -5.83 -1.08
C LEU A 33 -4.40 -4.62 -0.59
N VAL A 34 -3.53 -4.09 -1.46
CA VAL A 34 -2.80 -2.85 -1.22
C VAL A 34 -3.53 -1.70 -1.90
N VAL A 35 -4.17 -0.82 -1.12
CA VAL A 35 -4.94 0.31 -1.65
C VAL A 35 -4.29 1.63 -1.29
N VAL A 36 -3.95 2.41 -2.31
CA VAL A 36 -3.34 3.75 -2.19
C VAL A 36 -4.24 4.74 -2.89
N ASP A 37 -4.70 5.75 -2.14
CA ASP A 37 -5.54 6.84 -2.69
C ASP A 37 -6.76 6.35 -3.50
N ARG A 38 -7.43 5.29 -2.99
CA ARG A 38 -8.57 4.60 -3.62
C ARG A 38 -8.23 3.84 -4.91
N LYS A 39 -6.95 3.67 -5.24
CA LYS A 39 -6.48 2.79 -6.31
C LYS A 39 -5.89 1.52 -5.72
N LEU A 40 -6.20 0.38 -6.33
CA LEU A 40 -5.59 -0.89 -5.98
C LEU A 40 -4.22 -0.99 -6.69
N ALA A 41 -3.18 -1.32 -5.95
CA ALA A 41 -1.88 -1.68 -6.49
C ALA A 41 -1.77 -3.21 -6.50
N ARG A 42 -1.55 -3.80 -7.68
CA ARG A 42 -1.38 -5.26 -7.87
C ARG A 42 0.07 -5.67 -8.05
N SER A 43 0.98 -4.70 -8.09
CA SER A 43 2.42 -4.93 -8.14
C SER A 43 3.16 -3.76 -7.52
N TYR A 44 4.44 -3.96 -7.25
CA TYR A 44 5.32 -2.89 -6.82
C TYR A 44 5.41 -1.76 -7.85
N GLU A 45 5.44 -2.08 -9.14
CA GLU A 45 5.50 -1.09 -10.23
C GLU A 45 4.23 -0.24 -10.26
N GLU A 46 3.05 -0.85 -10.13
CA GLU A 46 1.78 -0.12 -10.03
C GLU A 46 1.74 0.77 -8.78
N LEU A 47 2.27 0.29 -7.66
CA LEU A 47 2.39 1.09 -6.45
C LEU A 47 3.26 2.33 -6.70
N VAL A 48 4.44 2.15 -7.30
CA VAL A 48 5.37 3.23 -7.66
C VAL A 48 4.71 4.24 -8.60
N ASP A 49 3.96 3.79 -9.59
CA ASP A 49 3.24 4.66 -10.52
C ASP A 49 2.13 5.47 -9.81
N ILE A 50 1.38 4.83 -8.92
CA ILE A 50 0.34 5.50 -8.13
C ILE A 50 0.96 6.57 -7.24
N VAL A 51 2.01 6.24 -6.48
CA VAL A 51 2.67 7.20 -5.57
C VAL A 51 3.41 8.32 -6.30
N SER A 52 3.78 8.10 -7.56
CA SER A 52 4.43 9.10 -8.42
C SER A 52 3.44 10.00 -9.16
N SER A 53 2.14 9.72 -9.08
CA SER A 53 1.11 10.55 -9.70
C SER A 53 1.12 11.99 -9.17
N ASP A 54 0.69 12.95 -10.01
CA ASP A 54 0.68 14.39 -9.67
C ASP A 54 -0.03 14.73 -8.35
N ARG A 55 -0.96 13.89 -7.90
CA ARG A 55 -1.72 14.07 -6.66
C ARG A 55 -0.95 13.65 -5.41
N LEU A 56 0.01 12.74 -5.54
CA LEU A 56 0.79 12.17 -4.43
C LEU A 56 2.28 12.51 -4.54
N LYS A 57 2.73 13.10 -5.65
CA LYS A 57 4.15 13.43 -5.89
C LYS A 57 4.74 14.30 -4.77
N ASP A 58 3.98 15.29 -4.29
CA ASP A 58 4.40 16.27 -3.29
C ASP A 58 4.22 15.77 -1.84
N LYS A 59 3.63 14.58 -1.64
CA LYS A 59 3.47 14.00 -0.30
C LYS A 59 4.72 13.21 0.08
N GLU A 60 5.31 13.58 1.21
CA GLU A 60 6.44 12.85 1.81
C GLU A 60 5.99 11.51 2.41
N ILE A 61 4.82 11.50 3.06
CA ILE A 61 4.20 10.32 3.65
C ILE A 61 2.91 10.01 2.89
N ILE A 62 2.82 8.78 2.38
CA ILE A 62 1.66 8.30 1.63
C ILE A 62 0.93 7.25 2.46
N GLU A 63 -0.38 7.43 2.62
CA GLU A 63 -1.22 6.46 3.31
C GLU A 63 -1.54 5.27 2.40
N ILE A 64 -1.25 4.08 2.91
CA ILE A 64 -1.59 2.79 2.32
C ILE A 64 -2.60 2.11 3.23
N ASN A 65 -3.69 1.63 2.64
CA ASN A 65 -4.65 0.78 3.31
C ASN A 65 -4.36 -0.66 2.89
N PHE A 66 -3.92 -1.47 3.85
CA PHE A 66 -3.71 -2.89 3.67
C PHE A 66 -4.96 -3.61 4.15
N MET A 67 -5.69 -4.24 3.23
CA MET A 67 -6.95 -4.92 3.53
C MET A 67 -6.80 -6.42 3.29
N MET A 68 -7.24 -7.21 4.27
CA MET A 68 -7.38 -8.65 4.09
C MET A 68 -8.73 -8.94 3.41
N THR A 69 -8.77 -9.78 2.37
CA THR A 69 -10.04 -10.24 1.81
C THR A 69 -10.64 -11.31 2.73
N CYS A 70 -11.89 -11.10 3.15
CA CYS A 70 -12.63 -12.11 3.89
C CYS A 70 -13.22 -13.11 2.88
N THR A 71 -12.56 -14.23 2.64
CA THR A 71 -13.19 -15.37 1.98
C THR A 71 -14.05 -16.12 3.01
N GLY A 72 -15.26 -15.59 3.27
CA GLY A 72 -16.27 -16.26 4.08
C GLY A 72 -17.06 -17.27 3.24
N GLY A 73 -17.24 -18.48 3.76
CA GLY A 73 -18.19 -19.48 3.28
C GLY A 73 -19.55 -19.36 3.97
#